data_AF-A0A7X7NWR3-F1
#
_entry.id   AF-A0A7X7NWR3-F1
#
_cell.length_a   1.000
_cell.length_b   1.000
_cell.length_c   1.000
_cell.angle_alpha   90.00
_cell.angle_beta   90.00
_cell.angle_gamma   90.00
#
_symmetry.space_group_name_H-M   'P 1'
#
loop_
_entity.id
_entity.type
_entity.pdbx_description
1 polymer ?
#
loop_
_entity_poly.entity_id
_entity_poly.type
_entity_poly.pdbx_seq_one_letter_code
_entity_poly.pdbx_strand_id
1 'polypeptide(L)'
;KIVYIINQLDLLPPQTNYNYLYERVKKEANLYHQEYEDIILMSATHKEDIEKLKNYLLTYKNVKDVYLLGVQNSGKTTILNALTDSEEALVDVKAGLTQDTITKQFKHFNIHDLPGLYQNNYIHSIMTYNEYRKLIPTKEIKPIIYNLKDNDSLVINDIFCLYLIKGNGSVVSYFNNLEIKKINYQRVLIHLSKGYEYTKQIFKLENDKKYQITIADIGLIHLNGPKTIEITFPKGLHISMKEAFFI
;
A
#
# COMPACT_ATOMS: atom_id res chain seq x y z
N LYS A 1 -23.03 -0.97 -10.80
CA LYS A 1 -21.81 -0.90 -11.63
C LYS A 1 -20.63 -0.72 -10.70
N ILE A 2 -19.56 -1.51 -10.86
CA ILE A 2 -18.36 -1.44 -10.02
C ILE A 2 -17.20 -1.07 -10.93
N VAL A 3 -16.39 -0.10 -10.51
CA VAL A 3 -15.15 0.29 -11.20
C VAL A 3 -14.05 0.25 -10.17
N TYR A 4 -12.98 -0.50 -10.45
CA TYR A 4 -11.83 -0.54 -9.56
C TYR A 4 -10.92 0.64 -9.87
N ILE A 5 -10.71 1.51 -8.89
CA ILE A 5 -9.74 2.61 -8.98
C ILE A 5 -8.47 2.20 -8.23
N ILE A 6 -7.38 2.02 -8.95
CA ILE A 6 -6.05 1.79 -8.39
C ILE A 6 -5.34 3.14 -8.37
N ASN A 7 -5.45 3.81 -7.23
CA ASN A 7 -4.95 5.16 -7.01
C ASN A 7 -3.49 5.16 -6.50
N GLN A 8 -2.92 6.36 -6.34
CA GLN A 8 -1.60 6.62 -5.72
C GLN A 8 -0.41 6.05 -6.52
N LEU A 9 -0.55 5.95 -7.84
CA LEU A 9 0.53 5.46 -8.70
C LEU A 9 1.76 6.37 -8.72
N ASP A 10 1.62 7.63 -8.31
CA ASP A 10 2.72 8.57 -8.09
C ASP A 10 3.68 8.16 -6.96
N LEU A 11 3.25 7.25 -6.08
CA LEU A 11 4.09 6.68 -5.04
C LEU A 11 4.97 5.53 -5.54
N LEU A 12 4.63 4.94 -6.69
CA LEU A 12 5.38 3.83 -7.25
C LEU A 12 6.67 4.33 -7.94
N PRO A 13 7.74 3.53 -7.95
CA PRO A 13 8.95 3.90 -8.68
C PRO A 13 8.66 4.16 -10.17
N PRO A 14 9.33 5.13 -10.82
CA PRO A 14 9.08 5.52 -12.21
C PRO A 14 9.25 4.38 -13.22
N GLN A 15 10.10 3.40 -12.90
CA GLN A 15 10.34 2.21 -13.71
C GLN A 15 9.21 1.16 -13.65
N THR A 16 8.17 1.39 -12.85
CA THR A 16 7.07 0.45 -12.67
C THR A 16 6.35 0.17 -13.99
N ASN A 17 6.28 -1.11 -14.36
CA ASN A 17 5.52 -1.55 -15.52
C ASN A 17 4.01 -1.58 -15.21
N TYR A 18 3.30 -0.52 -15.60
CA TYR A 18 1.86 -0.40 -15.40
C TYR A 18 1.02 -1.45 -16.13
N ASN A 19 1.47 -1.97 -17.28
CA ASN A 19 0.77 -3.06 -17.97
C ASN A 19 0.83 -4.35 -17.14
N TYR A 20 2.00 -4.66 -16.57
CA TYR A 20 2.15 -5.80 -15.67
C TYR A 20 1.29 -5.62 -14.41
N LEU A 21 1.31 -4.43 -13.80
CA LEU A 21 0.47 -4.12 -12.64
C LEU A 21 -1.03 -4.30 -12.97
N TYR A 22 -1.48 -3.77 -14.10
CA TYR A 22 -2.87 -3.91 -14.56
C TYR A 22 -3.28 -5.37 -14.68
N GLU A 23 -2.49 -6.21 -15.36
CA GLU A 23 -2.79 -7.63 -15.51
C GLU A 23 -2.83 -8.38 -14.16
N ARG A 24 -1.98 -7.98 -13.21
CA ARG A 24 -2.02 -8.53 -11.84
C ARG A 24 -3.28 -8.11 -11.09
N VAL A 25 -3.65 -6.84 -11.15
CA VAL A 25 -4.90 -6.32 -10.54
C VAL A 25 -6.11 -7.01 -11.15
N LYS A 26 -6.14 -7.14 -12.49
CA LYS A 26 -7.20 -7.83 -13.21
C LYS A 26 -7.34 -9.29 -12.78
N LYS A 27 -6.21 -10.00 -12.66
CA LYS A 27 -6.19 -11.37 -12.16
C LYS A 27 -6.78 -11.48 -10.76
N GLU A 28 -6.41 -10.58 -9.84
CA GLU A 28 -6.97 -10.55 -8.48
C GLU A 28 -8.46 -10.21 -8.46
N ALA A 29 -8.88 -9.19 -9.21
CA ALA A 29 -10.28 -8.78 -9.29
C ALA A 29 -11.18 -9.96 -9.71
N ASN A 30 -10.72 -10.77 -10.66
CA ASN A 30 -11.43 -11.95 -11.15
C ASN A 30 -11.56 -13.07 -10.10
N LEU A 31 -10.71 -13.11 -9.06
CA LEU A 31 -10.81 -14.10 -7.98
C LEU A 31 -12.02 -13.85 -7.06
N TYR A 32 -12.51 -12.62 -7.00
CA TYR A 32 -13.67 -12.26 -6.17
C TYR A 32 -15.01 -12.64 -6.81
N HIS A 33 -15.01 -13.15 -8.05
CA HIS A 33 -16.20 -13.54 -8.81
C HIS A 33 -17.30 -12.46 -8.88
N GLN A 34 -16.90 -11.19 -8.73
CA GLN A 34 -17.78 -10.03 -8.77
C GLN A 34 -17.63 -9.34 -10.11
N GLU A 35 -18.74 -9.09 -10.80
CA GLU A 35 -18.74 -8.34 -12.06
C GLU A 35 -18.32 -6.88 -11.81
N TYR A 36 -17.38 -6.40 -12.62
CA TYR A 36 -16.91 -5.01 -12.64
C TYR A 36 -16.82 -4.52 -14.09
N GLU A 37 -16.98 -3.21 -14.28
CA GLU A 37 -17.01 -2.58 -15.59
C GLU A 37 -15.59 -2.27 -16.10
N ASP A 38 -14.71 -1.76 -15.22
CA ASP A 38 -13.35 -1.37 -15.59
C ASP A 38 -12.38 -1.34 -14.40
N ILE A 39 -11.10 -1.27 -14.71
CA ILE A 39 -9.98 -1.03 -13.79
C ILE A 39 -9.24 0.21 -14.28
N ILE A 40 -9.21 1.27 -13.47
CA ILE A 40 -8.54 2.53 -13.79
C ILE A 40 -7.30 2.67 -12.91
N LEU A 41 -6.15 2.71 -13.56
CA LEU A 41 -4.86 3.06 -12.97
C LEU A 41 -4.71 4.58 -12.97
N MET A 42 -4.51 5.21 -11.81
CA MET A 42 -4.40 6.67 -11.72
C MET A 42 -3.59 7.18 -10.53
N SER A 43 -3.22 8.45 -10.58
CA SER A 43 -2.96 9.22 -9.36
C SER A 43 -3.90 10.41 -9.23
N ALA A 44 -4.58 10.50 -8.09
CA ALA A 44 -5.44 11.64 -7.76
C ALA A 44 -4.69 12.97 -7.61
N THR A 45 -3.36 12.94 -7.47
CA THR A 45 -2.52 14.15 -7.45
C THR A 45 -2.16 14.63 -8.86
N HIS A 46 -2.34 13.79 -9.88
CA HIS A 46 -2.09 14.12 -11.28
C HIS A 46 -3.36 14.65 -11.96
N LYS A 47 -3.32 15.92 -12.40
CA LYS A 47 -4.45 16.57 -13.08
C LYS A 47 -4.93 15.81 -14.32
N GLU A 48 -4.00 15.28 -15.12
CA GLU A 48 -4.34 14.54 -16.34
C GLU A 48 -5.17 13.28 -16.05
N ASP A 49 -4.85 12.54 -14.99
CA ASP A 49 -5.58 11.33 -14.62
C ASP A 49 -6.97 11.66 -14.06
N ILE A 50 -7.09 12.78 -13.34
CA ILE A 50 -8.37 13.30 -12.89
C ILE A 50 -9.25 13.70 -14.07
N GLU A 51 -8.71 14.38 -15.09
CA GLU A 51 -9.47 14.72 -16.29
C GLU A 51 -9.90 13.47 -17.08
N LYS A 52 -9.05 12.44 -17.17
CA LYS A 52 -9.45 11.13 -17.74
C LYS A 52 -10.60 10.51 -16.94
N LEU A 53 -10.53 10.53 -15.60
CA LEU A 53 -11.60 9.99 -14.74
C LEU A 53 -12.90 10.79 -14.88
N LYS A 54 -12.84 12.13 -14.93
CA LYS A 54 -13.99 13.01 -15.20
C LYS A 54 -14.66 12.63 -16.53
N ASN A 55 -13.88 12.50 -17.60
CA ASN A 55 -14.38 12.11 -18.92
C ASN A 55 -14.98 10.69 -18.92
N TYR A 56 -14.36 9.74 -18.23
CA TYR A 56 -14.89 8.40 -18.05
C TYR A 56 -16.26 8.42 -17.34
N LEU A 57 -16.38 9.14 -16.22
CA LEU A 57 -17.64 9.28 -15.49
C LEU A 57 -18.75 9.90 -16.37
N LEU A 58 -18.41 10.91 -17.19
CA LEU A 58 -19.37 11.57 -18.09
C LEU A 58 -19.97 10.65 -19.16
N THR A 59 -19.39 9.47 -19.40
CA THR A 59 -20.02 8.44 -20.27
C THR A 59 -21.31 7.88 -19.67
N TYR A 60 -21.48 7.96 -18.34
CA TYR A 60 -22.64 7.45 -17.60
C TYR A 60 -23.75 8.50 -17.45
N LYS A 61 -24.47 8.79 -18.54
CA LYS A 61 -25.51 9.84 -18.59
C LYS A 61 -26.68 9.66 -17.62
N ASN A 62 -27.02 8.43 -17.26
CA ASN A 62 -28.19 8.10 -16.43
C ASN A 62 -27.85 7.76 -14.97
N VAL A 63 -26.58 7.90 -14.58
CA VAL A 63 -26.15 7.66 -13.20
C VAL A 63 -26.23 8.98 -12.43
N LYS A 64 -26.82 8.95 -11.24
CA LYS A 64 -26.91 10.12 -10.34
C LYS A 64 -25.94 10.05 -9.19
N ASP A 65 -25.72 8.87 -8.63
CA ASP A 65 -24.93 8.73 -7.40
C ASP A 65 -23.69 7.85 -7.67
N VAL A 66 -22.54 8.33 -7.21
CA VAL A 66 -21.24 7.66 -7.29
C VAL A 66 -20.71 7.49 -5.87
N TYR A 67 -20.44 6.27 -5.47
CA TYR A 67 -19.97 5.96 -4.11
C TYR A 67 -18.51 5.54 -4.16
N LEU A 68 -17.64 6.29 -3.47
CA LEU A 68 -16.24 5.92 -3.27
C LEU A 68 -16.16 4.98 -2.06
N LEU A 69 -15.82 3.72 -2.33
CA LEU A 69 -15.65 2.66 -1.33
C LEU A 69 -14.19 2.21 -1.28
N GLY A 70 -13.69 1.91 -0.08
CA GLY A 70 -12.33 1.41 0.08
C GLY A 70 -11.76 1.60 1.48
N VAL A 71 -10.61 0.97 1.70
CA VAL A 71 -9.86 1.04 2.97
C VAL A 71 -9.43 2.47 3.30
N GLN A 72 -9.03 2.69 4.55
CA GLN A 72 -8.41 3.95 4.94
C GLN A 72 -7.16 4.24 4.10
N ASN A 73 -6.90 5.53 3.85
CA ASN A 73 -5.73 6.02 3.11
C ASN A 73 -5.57 5.54 1.66
N SER A 74 -6.61 4.94 1.04
CA SER A 74 -6.62 4.66 -0.40
C SER A 74 -6.80 5.91 -1.29
N GLY A 75 -6.99 7.09 -0.69
CA GLY A 75 -7.11 8.37 -1.38
C GLY A 75 -8.52 8.71 -1.89
N LYS A 76 -9.58 8.10 -1.33
CA LYS A 76 -10.98 8.41 -1.68
C LYS A 76 -11.30 9.90 -1.57
N THR A 77 -11.02 10.51 -0.43
CA THR A 77 -11.26 11.95 -0.19
C THR A 77 -10.46 12.83 -1.15
N THR A 78 -9.22 12.43 -1.47
CA THR A 78 -8.39 13.12 -2.48
C THR A 78 -9.05 13.06 -3.86
N ILE A 79 -9.56 11.90 -4.28
CA ILE A 79 -10.30 11.75 -5.54
C ILE A 79 -11.56 12.61 -5.54
N LEU A 80 -12.37 12.57 -4.47
CA LEU A 80 -13.59 13.39 -4.34
C LEU A 80 -13.28 14.87 -4.54
N ASN A 81 -12.27 15.37 -3.83
CA ASN A 81 -11.87 16.77 -3.88
C ASN A 81 -11.33 17.16 -5.27
N ALA A 82 -10.52 16.30 -5.89
CA ALA A 82 -9.97 16.54 -7.21
C ALA A 82 -11.03 16.48 -8.33
N LEU A 83 -12.05 15.63 -8.20
CA LEU A 83 -13.16 15.58 -9.16
C LEU A 83 -14.07 16.81 -9.10
N THR A 84 -14.16 17.47 -7.95
CA THR A 84 -15.10 18.57 -7.70
C THR A 84 -14.46 19.96 -7.74
N ASP A 85 -13.18 20.04 -8.16
CA ASP A 85 -12.41 21.27 -8.35
C ASP A 85 -12.46 22.24 -7.14
N SER A 86 -12.73 21.73 -5.93
CA SER A 86 -12.74 22.56 -4.73
C SER A 86 -11.30 22.95 -4.39
N GLU A 87 -10.93 24.22 -4.55
CA GLU A 87 -9.59 24.75 -4.21
C GLU A 87 -9.20 24.56 -2.73
N GLU A 88 -10.14 24.16 -1.87
CA GLU A 88 -9.91 23.77 -0.47
C GLU A 88 -9.10 22.45 -0.32
N ALA A 89 -8.76 21.78 -1.42
CA ALA A 89 -8.37 20.37 -1.48
C ALA A 89 -6.93 19.97 -1.08
N LEU A 90 -6.10 20.85 -0.55
CA LEU A 90 -4.82 20.46 0.08
C LEU A 90 -4.77 20.73 1.59
N VAL A 91 -5.82 21.34 2.14
CA VAL A 91 -5.90 21.61 3.58
C VAL A 91 -6.46 20.37 4.26
N ASP A 92 -5.58 19.46 4.68
CA ASP A 92 -5.63 18.69 5.93
C ASP A 92 -7.02 18.31 6.51
N VAL A 93 -8.03 18.00 5.67
CA VAL A 93 -9.28 17.38 6.10
C VAL A 93 -8.95 15.94 6.43
N LYS A 94 -8.30 15.76 7.58
CA LYS A 94 -7.96 14.51 8.27
C LYS A 94 -8.24 13.27 7.42
N ALA A 95 -7.45 13.11 6.36
CA ALA A 95 -7.57 11.96 5.48
C ALA A 95 -7.28 10.73 6.34
N GLY A 96 -8.30 9.90 6.54
CA GLY A 96 -8.25 8.75 7.46
C GLY A 96 -9.20 8.81 8.67
N LEU A 97 -9.94 9.90 8.88
CA LEU A 97 -10.91 10.03 10.00
C LEU A 97 -12.34 10.38 9.56
N THR A 98 -12.72 10.21 8.28
CA THR A 98 -14.11 10.40 7.84
C THR A 98 -15.01 9.39 8.56
N GLN A 99 -15.56 9.79 9.70
CA GLN A 99 -16.60 9.07 10.44
C GLN A 99 -17.96 9.27 9.77
N ASP A 100 -18.11 10.36 9.02
CA ASP A 100 -19.31 10.72 8.27
C ASP A 100 -19.06 10.70 6.76
N THR A 101 -20.11 10.36 6.01
CA THR A 101 -20.12 10.43 4.54
C THR A 101 -20.04 11.87 4.06
N ILE A 102 -19.06 12.18 3.20
CA ILE A 102 -18.96 13.50 2.56
C ILE A 102 -19.58 13.41 1.17
N THR A 103 -20.47 14.33 0.83
CA THR A 103 -21.08 14.40 -0.51
C THR A 103 -20.70 15.71 -1.19
N LYS A 104 -20.21 15.63 -2.43
CA LYS A 104 -19.98 16.79 -3.30
C LYS A 104 -20.56 16.53 -4.69
N GLN A 105 -20.96 17.60 -5.37
CA GLN A 105 -21.56 17.51 -6.70
C GLN A 105 -20.50 17.67 -7.80
N PHE A 106 -20.53 16.78 -8.79
CA PHE A 106 -19.79 16.92 -10.05
C PHE A 106 -20.78 16.80 -11.21
N LYS A 107 -21.08 17.92 -11.89
CA LYS A 107 -22.11 17.97 -12.95
C LYS A 107 -23.46 17.43 -12.43
N HIS A 108 -23.99 16.36 -13.04
CA HIS A 108 -25.24 15.70 -12.63
C HIS A 108 -25.02 14.56 -11.63
N PHE A 109 -23.78 14.30 -11.22
CA PHE A 109 -23.44 13.28 -10.23
C PHE A 109 -23.35 13.86 -8.81
N ASN A 110 -23.90 13.16 -7.83
CA ASN A 110 -23.52 13.25 -6.43
C ASN A 110 -22.41 12.23 -6.17
N ILE A 111 -21.25 12.70 -5.71
CA ILE A 111 -20.14 11.83 -5.36
C ILE A 111 -20.07 11.75 -3.83
N HIS A 112 -20.17 10.54 -3.31
CA HIS A 112 -20.17 10.23 -1.89
C HIS A 112 -18.84 9.56 -1.51
N ASP A 113 -18.04 10.23 -0.68
CA ASP A 113 -16.90 9.60 0.00
C ASP A 113 -17.39 8.95 1.29
N LEU A 114 -17.39 7.61 1.29
CA LEU A 114 -17.85 6.82 2.42
C LEU A 114 -16.70 6.60 3.42
N PRO A 115 -17.01 6.49 4.73
CA PRO A 115 -16.03 6.16 5.76
C PRO A 115 -15.11 5.02 5.35
N GLY A 116 -13.80 5.24 5.49
CA GLY A 116 -12.82 4.24 5.11
C GLY A 116 -12.88 3.02 6.03
N LEU A 117 -12.90 1.83 5.43
CA LEU A 117 -12.90 0.58 6.19
C LEU A 117 -11.55 0.40 6.90
N TYR A 118 -11.59 0.23 8.22
CA TYR A 118 -10.43 -0.21 9.00
C TYR A 118 -10.18 -1.68 8.71
N GLN A 119 -8.98 -2.02 8.25
CA GLN A 119 -8.56 -3.42 8.26
C GLN A 119 -8.03 -3.76 9.64
N ASN A 120 -8.55 -4.84 10.22
CA ASN A 120 -7.93 -5.43 11.39
C ASN A 120 -6.45 -5.75 11.06
N ASN A 121 -5.61 -5.66 12.08
CA ASN A 121 -4.20 -6.05 12.00
C ASN A 121 -3.30 -5.14 11.14
N TYR A 122 -3.67 -3.87 10.97
CA TYR A 122 -2.82 -2.82 10.39
C TYR A 122 -2.10 -2.02 11.47
N ILE A 123 -1.12 -1.18 11.10
CA ILE A 123 -0.25 -0.49 12.06
C ILE A 123 -1.01 0.43 13.04
N HIS A 124 -2.19 0.92 12.67
CA HIS A 124 -3.05 1.73 13.54
C HIS A 124 -3.55 0.96 14.78
N SER A 125 -3.46 -0.38 14.80
CA SER A 125 -3.83 -1.18 15.98
C SER A 125 -2.77 -1.14 17.08
N ILE A 126 -1.53 -0.80 16.75
CA ILE A 126 -0.40 -0.79 17.69
C ILE A 126 0.19 0.61 17.91
N MET A 127 -0.24 1.60 17.14
CA MET A 127 0.37 2.92 17.07
C MET A 127 -0.68 4.01 16.95
N THR A 128 -0.43 5.17 17.57
CA THR A 128 -1.35 6.31 17.46
C THR A 128 -1.39 6.88 16.04
N TYR A 129 -2.51 7.53 15.65
CA TYR A 129 -2.63 8.16 14.33
C TYR A 129 -1.49 9.14 14.02
N ASN A 130 -1.03 9.91 15.02
CA ASN A 130 0.04 10.89 14.85
C ASN A 130 1.42 10.29 14.56
N GLU A 131 1.66 9.08 15.04
CA GLU A 131 2.89 8.34 14.74
C GLU A 131 2.75 7.59 13.42
N TYR A 132 1.60 6.92 13.21
CA TYR A 132 1.28 6.19 11.99
C TYR A 132 1.36 7.07 10.75
N ARG A 133 0.77 8.28 10.76
CA ARG A 133 0.77 9.19 9.60
C ARG A 133 2.17 9.55 9.11
N LYS A 134 3.19 9.43 9.95
CA LYS A 134 4.60 9.70 9.58
C LYS A 134 5.22 8.57 8.77
N LEU A 135 4.65 7.36 8.86
CA LEU A 135 5.12 6.18 8.13
C LEU A 135 4.47 6.06 6.74
N ILE A 136 3.35 6.75 6.52
CA ILE A 136 2.63 6.70 5.24
C ILE A 136 3.45 7.40 4.15
N PRO A 137 3.63 6.79 2.96
CA PRO A 137 4.24 7.44 1.81
C PRO A 137 3.45 8.66 1.35
N THR A 138 4.13 9.82 1.26
CA THR A 138 3.58 11.06 0.68
C THR A 138 4.32 11.50 -0.58
N LYS A 139 5.35 10.75 -0.99
CA LYS A 139 6.20 10.97 -2.16
C LYS A 139 6.59 9.63 -2.73
N GLU A 140 7.08 9.65 -3.97
CA GLU A 140 7.67 8.49 -4.65
C GLU A 140 8.55 7.64 -3.72
N ILE A 141 8.23 6.35 -3.64
CA ILE A 141 9.00 5.39 -2.86
C ILE A 141 10.26 5.01 -3.64
N LYS A 142 11.40 5.46 -3.13
CA LYS A 142 12.70 5.10 -3.70
C LYS A 142 13.09 3.68 -3.29
N PRO A 143 13.27 2.74 -4.22
CA PRO A 143 13.70 1.40 -3.89
C PRO A 143 15.15 1.44 -3.36
N ILE A 144 15.38 0.79 -2.22
CA ILE A 144 16.72 0.62 -1.66
C ILE A 144 17.10 -0.86 -1.73
N ILE A 145 18.27 -1.16 -2.30
CA ILE A 145 18.75 -2.52 -2.50
C ILE A 145 19.75 -2.87 -1.39
N TYR A 146 19.45 -3.96 -0.68
CA TYR A 146 20.32 -4.55 0.32
C TYR A 146 20.80 -5.92 -0.15
N ASN A 147 22.11 -6.11 -0.26
CA ASN A 147 22.67 -7.44 -0.52
C ASN A 147 22.85 -8.17 0.80
N LEU A 148 22.09 -9.24 1.00
CA LEU A 148 22.10 -10.04 2.22
C LEU A 148 22.82 -11.37 2.00
N LYS A 149 23.56 -11.78 3.02
CA LYS A 149 24.14 -13.11 3.18
C LYS A 149 23.36 -13.90 4.24
N ASP A 150 23.54 -15.20 4.26
CA ASP A 150 23.03 -16.05 5.34
C ASP A 150 23.36 -15.45 6.70
N ASN A 151 22.34 -15.35 7.54
CA ASN A 151 22.32 -14.74 8.86
C ASN A 151 22.28 -13.20 8.94
N ASP A 152 22.27 -12.49 7.82
CA ASP A 152 22.01 -11.05 7.81
C ASP A 152 20.54 -10.75 8.16
N SER A 153 20.33 -9.62 8.81
CA SER A 153 19.00 -9.12 9.18
C SER A 153 18.84 -7.66 8.75
N LEU A 154 17.63 -7.29 8.36
CA LEU A 154 17.20 -5.90 8.14
C LEU A 154 16.20 -5.52 9.23
N VAL A 155 16.61 -4.67 10.17
CA VAL A 155 15.71 -4.07 11.15
C VAL A 155 15.15 -2.78 10.56
N ILE A 156 13.82 -2.68 10.47
CA ILE A 156 13.08 -1.59 9.83
C ILE A 156 12.38 -0.79 10.93
N ASN A 157 12.75 0.49 11.03
CA ASN A 157 12.23 1.47 11.96
C ASN A 157 12.23 1.02 13.43
N ASP A 158 13.14 0.12 13.81
CA ASP A 158 13.20 -0.52 15.13
C ASP A 158 11.92 -1.29 15.54
N ILE A 159 11.06 -1.62 14.56
CA ILE A 159 9.76 -2.31 14.75
C ILE A 159 9.75 -3.67 14.06
N PHE A 160 10.24 -3.77 12.83
CA PHE A 160 10.18 -5.01 12.06
C PHE A 160 11.57 -5.55 11.84
N CYS A 161 11.71 -6.87 11.73
CA CYS A 161 12.96 -7.48 11.31
C CYS A 161 12.70 -8.51 10.23
N LEU A 162 13.39 -8.37 9.08
CA LEU A 162 13.56 -9.46 8.13
C LEU A 162 14.90 -10.13 8.42
N TYR A 163 14.86 -11.39 8.85
CA TYR A 163 16.04 -12.23 9.04
C TYR A 163 16.17 -13.20 7.87
N LEU A 164 17.32 -13.16 7.18
CA LEU A 164 17.64 -14.11 6.13
C LEU A 164 18.25 -15.38 6.75
N ILE A 165 17.42 -16.40 6.93
CA ILE A 165 17.86 -17.71 7.45
C ILE A 165 18.77 -18.40 6.43
N LYS A 166 18.33 -18.44 5.17
CA LYS A 166 19.06 -19.14 4.09
C LYS A 166 18.78 -18.53 2.73
N GLY A 167 19.83 -18.41 1.92
CA GLY A 167 19.78 -18.04 0.51
C GLY A 167 20.25 -16.62 0.29
N ASN A 168 21.48 -16.46 -0.17
CA ASN A 168 22.08 -15.16 -0.44
C ASN A 168 21.34 -14.40 -1.56
N GLY A 169 21.45 -13.07 -1.54
CA GLY A 169 21.05 -12.24 -2.67
C GLY A 169 20.49 -10.89 -2.27
N SER A 170 19.99 -10.18 -3.27
CA SER A 170 19.44 -8.85 -3.10
C SER A 170 18.02 -8.89 -2.55
N VAL A 171 17.76 -7.96 -1.63
CA VAL A 171 16.47 -7.61 -1.08
C VAL A 171 16.21 -6.16 -1.43
N VAL A 172 15.06 -5.87 -2.05
CA VAL A 172 14.67 -4.51 -2.44
C VAL A 172 13.58 -4.04 -1.50
N SER A 173 13.83 -2.96 -0.77
CA SER A 173 12.87 -2.40 0.17
C SER A 173 12.13 -1.21 -0.44
N TYR A 174 10.83 -1.16 -0.22
CA TYR A 174 9.94 -0.08 -0.68
C TYR A 174 9.22 0.50 0.55
N PHE A 175 9.94 1.32 1.32
CA PHE A 175 9.42 2.05 2.49
C PHE A 175 9.65 3.55 2.33
N ASN A 176 8.76 4.36 2.89
CA ASN A 176 8.91 5.82 2.89
C ASN A 176 9.76 6.30 4.07
N ASN A 177 11.02 6.68 3.81
CA ASN A 177 11.92 7.30 4.79
C ASN A 177 12.02 6.57 6.14
N LEU A 178 11.80 5.26 6.16
CA LEU A 178 12.01 4.45 7.35
C LEU A 178 13.49 4.11 7.47
N GLU A 179 14.04 4.23 8.67
CA GLU A 179 15.41 3.81 8.93
C GLU A 179 15.49 2.27 8.79
N ILE A 180 16.47 1.78 8.02
CA ILE A 180 16.71 0.35 7.87
C ILE A 180 18.16 0.06 8.24
N LYS A 181 18.34 -0.76 9.29
CA LYS A 181 19.63 -1.18 9.81
C LYS A 181 19.93 -2.60 9.36
N LYS A 182 20.99 -2.77 8.57
CA LYS A 182 21.53 -4.10 8.26
C LYS A 182 22.44 -4.55 9.41
N ILE A 183 22.08 -5.63 10.09
CA ILE A 183 22.80 -6.14 11.26
C ILE A 183 22.86 -7.67 11.28
N ASN A 184 23.72 -8.23 12.13
CA ASN A 184 23.70 -9.66 12.43
C ASN A 184 22.50 -10.03 13.30
N TYR A 185 21.91 -11.21 13.07
CA TYR A 185 20.74 -11.72 13.80
C TYR A 185 20.85 -11.66 15.32
N GLN A 186 22.04 -11.95 15.88
CA GLN A 186 22.26 -11.95 17.33
C GLN A 186 21.98 -10.58 17.98
N ARG A 187 22.04 -9.50 17.19
CA ARG A 187 21.79 -8.13 17.65
C ARG A 187 20.35 -7.67 17.41
N VAL A 188 19.48 -8.47 16.79
CA VAL A 188 18.11 -8.04 16.44
C VAL A 188 17.31 -7.61 17.67
N LEU A 189 17.37 -8.38 18.76
CA LEU A 189 16.56 -8.10 19.96
C LEU A 189 16.87 -6.74 20.59
N ILE A 190 18.13 -6.29 20.59
CA ILE A 190 18.49 -4.96 21.14
C ILE A 190 18.05 -3.81 20.23
N HIS A 191 17.78 -4.08 18.95
CA HIS A 191 17.34 -3.09 17.97
C HIS A 191 15.82 -3.04 17.80
N LEU A 192 15.08 -4.06 18.26
CA LEU A 192 13.61 -4.03 18.37
C LEU A 192 13.17 -3.33 19.67
N SER A 193 13.45 -2.03 19.75
CA SER A 193 13.45 -1.26 21.00
C SER A 193 12.12 -0.62 21.39
N LYS A 194 11.06 -0.83 20.61
CA LYS A 194 9.76 -0.14 20.79
C LYS A 194 8.85 -0.75 21.85
N GLY A 195 9.27 -1.82 22.53
CA GLY A 195 8.56 -2.40 23.66
C GLY A 195 7.27 -3.16 23.31
N TYR A 196 7.08 -3.53 22.04
CA TYR A 196 5.95 -4.36 21.62
C TYR A 196 6.12 -5.84 22.04
N GLU A 197 5.01 -6.55 22.17
CA GLU A 197 5.05 -8.03 22.16
C GLU A 197 5.29 -8.48 20.72
N TYR A 198 6.40 -9.18 20.46
CA TYR A 198 6.78 -9.61 19.11
C TYR A 198 6.38 -11.05 18.83
N THR A 199 6.02 -11.32 17.58
CA THR A 199 5.83 -12.67 17.02
C THR A 199 6.72 -12.86 15.78
N LYS A 200 6.85 -14.11 15.34
CA LYS A 200 7.71 -14.53 14.23
C LYS A 200 6.92 -15.35 13.23
N GLN A 201 7.18 -15.10 11.94
CA GLN A 201 6.62 -15.90 10.86
C GLN A 201 7.73 -16.27 9.87
N ILE A 202 7.84 -17.56 9.57
CA ILE A 202 8.83 -18.08 8.62
C ILE A 202 8.16 -18.25 7.25
N PHE A 203 8.84 -17.74 6.21
CA PHE A 203 8.43 -17.91 4.82
C PHE A 203 9.51 -18.70 4.06
N LYS A 204 9.07 -19.75 3.36
CA LYS A 204 9.91 -20.52 2.43
C LYS A 204 9.54 -20.11 1.00
N LEU A 205 10.48 -19.49 0.31
CA LEU A 205 10.37 -19.12 -1.10
C LEU A 205 11.03 -20.24 -1.88
N GLU A 206 10.24 -21.14 -2.46
CA GLU A 206 10.75 -22.37 -3.07
C GLU A 206 11.17 -22.19 -4.54
N ASN A 207 10.48 -21.31 -5.27
CA ASN A 207 10.68 -21.15 -6.71
C ASN A 207 11.60 -19.98 -7.03
N ASP A 208 12.31 -20.05 -8.17
CA ASP A 208 13.08 -18.93 -8.71
C ASP A 208 12.13 -17.89 -9.34
N LYS A 209 11.48 -17.12 -8.47
CA LYS A 209 10.54 -16.05 -8.80
C LYS A 209 10.76 -14.87 -7.86
N LYS A 210 10.28 -13.71 -8.27
CA LYS A 210 10.25 -12.50 -7.43
C LYS A 210 9.04 -12.54 -6.49
N TYR A 211 9.30 -12.59 -5.20
CA TYR A 211 8.29 -12.54 -4.15
C TYR A 211 8.18 -11.13 -3.58
N GLN A 212 6.98 -10.79 -3.12
CA GLN A 212 6.67 -9.61 -2.35
C GLN A 212 6.19 -10.01 -0.96
N ILE A 213 6.81 -9.41 0.04
CA ILE A 213 6.35 -9.45 1.43
C ILE A 213 5.74 -8.08 1.71
N THR A 214 4.46 -8.07 2.09
CA THR A 214 3.77 -6.85 2.51
C THR A 214 3.74 -6.81 4.03
N ILE A 215 4.29 -5.74 4.60
CA ILE A 215 4.33 -5.49 6.05
C ILE A 215 3.20 -4.54 6.39
N ALA A 216 2.06 -5.08 6.86
CA ALA A 216 0.85 -4.31 7.12
C ALA A 216 0.55 -3.33 5.97
N ASP A 217 0.36 -2.05 6.29
CA ASP A 217 0.12 -0.93 5.38
C ASP A 217 1.31 0.05 5.29
N ILE A 218 2.48 -0.32 5.84
CA ILE A 218 3.64 0.59 5.93
C ILE A 218 4.62 0.46 4.77
N GLY A 219 4.60 -0.67 4.06
CA GLY A 219 5.51 -0.91 2.94
C GLY A 219 5.69 -2.37 2.61
N LEU A 220 6.59 -2.61 1.67
CA LEU A 220 6.80 -3.94 1.12
C LEU A 220 8.27 -4.18 0.78
N ILE A 221 8.62 -5.46 0.69
CA ILE A 221 9.95 -5.93 0.36
C ILE A 221 9.84 -6.90 -0.81
N HIS A 222 10.71 -6.75 -1.80
CA HIS A 222 10.88 -7.74 -2.87
C HIS A 222 12.18 -8.52 -2.70
N LEU A 223 12.13 -9.80 -3.02
CA LEU A 223 13.29 -10.70 -3.04
C LEU A 223 13.03 -11.86 -3.99
N ASN A 224 14.07 -12.36 -4.63
CA ASN A 224 13.97 -13.55 -5.47
C ASN A 224 14.13 -14.81 -4.63
N GLY A 225 13.32 -15.84 -4.87
CA GLY A 225 13.60 -17.18 -4.36
C GLY A 225 14.75 -17.85 -5.14
N PRO A 226 15.21 -19.04 -4.73
CA PRO A 226 14.81 -19.73 -3.50
C PRO A 226 15.49 -19.12 -2.26
N LYS A 227 14.72 -18.85 -1.20
CA LYS A 227 15.19 -18.29 0.08
C LYS A 227 14.31 -18.74 1.24
N THR A 228 14.87 -18.81 2.44
CA THR A 228 14.10 -18.96 3.69
C THR A 228 14.34 -17.72 4.55
N ILE A 229 13.26 -17.09 4.97
CA ILE A 229 13.29 -15.86 5.77
C ILE A 229 12.38 -15.99 6.99
N GLU A 230 12.70 -15.24 8.03
CA GLU A 230 11.84 -15.02 9.18
C GLU A 230 11.51 -13.53 9.26
N ILE A 231 10.23 -13.20 9.40
CA ILE A 231 9.79 -11.84 9.72
C ILE A 231 9.43 -11.83 11.21
N THR A 232 10.10 -10.96 11.97
CA THR A 232 9.73 -10.62 13.35
C THR A 232 8.97 -9.30 13.35
N PHE A 233 7.80 -9.26 14.00
CA PHE A 233 6.90 -8.10 13.95
C PHE A 233 5.98 -8.06 15.20
N PRO A 234 5.43 -6.89 15.56
CA PRO A 234 4.47 -6.79 16.66
C PRO A 234 3.27 -7.71 16.48
N LYS A 235 2.88 -8.40 17.56
CA LYS A 235 1.73 -9.30 17.59
C LYS A 235 0.45 -8.54 17.24
N GLY A 236 -0.40 -9.19 16.45
CA GLY A 236 -1.65 -8.61 15.98
C GLY A 236 -1.52 -7.84 14.67
N LEU A 237 -0.34 -7.73 14.05
CA LEU A 237 -0.21 -7.23 12.68
C LEU A 237 -0.29 -8.34 11.64
N HIS A 238 -0.77 -8.01 10.44
CA HIS A 238 -0.83 -8.93 9.31
C HIS A 238 0.40 -8.77 8.40
N ILE A 239 1.11 -9.87 8.20
CA ILE A 239 2.20 -10.00 7.23
C ILE A 239 1.77 -11.01 6.17
N SER A 240 1.92 -10.64 4.91
CA SER A 240 1.58 -11.53 3.79
C SER A 240 2.74 -11.67 2.81
N MET A 241 2.79 -12.82 2.14
CA MET A 241 3.73 -13.10 1.07
C MET A 241 2.96 -13.53 -0.19
N LYS A 242 3.32 -12.97 -1.33
CA LYS A 242 2.80 -13.33 -2.65
C LYS A 242 3.86 -13.14 -3.73
N GLU A 243 3.61 -13.60 -4.94
CA GLU A 243 4.43 -13.21 -6.09
C GLU A 243 4.26 -11.69 -6.34
N ALA A 244 5.36 -11.02 -6.68
CA ALA A 244 5.41 -9.56 -6.73
C ALA A 244 4.35 -8.94 -7.66
N PHE A 245 3.75 -7.83 -7.21
CA PHE A 245 2.65 -7.18 -7.93
C PHE A 245 3.12 -6.19 -9.00
N PHE A 246 4.36 -5.74 -8.90
CA PHE A 246 4.95 -4.78 -9.84
C PHE A 246 6.47 -4.99 -9.94
N ILE A 247 7.02 -4.53 -11.07
CA ILE A 247 8.46 -4.54 -11.40
C ILE A 247 8.78 -3.17 -11.99
#